data_AF-A0A2L2YYK5-F1
#
_entry.id   AF-A0A2L2YYK5-F1
#
_cell.length_a   1.000
_cell.length_b   1.000
_cell.length_c   1.000
_cell.angle_alpha   90.00
_cell.angle_beta   90.00
_cell.angle_gamma   90.00
#
_symmetry.space_group_name_H-M   'P 1'
#
loop_
_entity.id
_entity.type
_entity.pdbx_description
1 polymer ?
#
loop_
_entity_poly.entity_id
_entity_poly.type
_entity_poly.pdbx_seq_one_letter_code
_entity_poly.pdbx_strand_id
1 'polypeptide(L)'
;QQDVIGISLESPKIRRNETFHWLCIATSCCTFLIDIFTLGEYAFTKGIKDILEDPKIEKVVHDSREVSDCLFHCYNTKLVNVFDTQVADYIINRQRTKDGKIIPYVQPLNSCLSHYLNVPEEFLFRRK
;
A
#
# COMPACT_ATOMS: atom_id res chain seq x y z
N GLN A 1 -8.99 -7.59 17.33
CA GLN A 1 -7.61 -7.79 16.86
C GLN A 1 -7.67 -8.05 15.36
N GLN A 2 -6.74 -7.48 14.58
CA GLN A 2 -6.68 -7.63 13.12
C GLN A 2 -5.32 -8.23 12.78
N ASP A 3 -5.31 -9.31 12.01
CA ASP A 3 -4.07 -9.99 11.61
C ASP A 3 -3.59 -9.49 10.23
N VAL A 4 -4.48 -8.85 9.48
CA VAL A 4 -4.22 -8.28 8.14
C VAL A 4 -4.83 -6.89 8.06
N ILE A 5 -4.09 -5.94 7.51
CA ILE A 5 -4.56 -4.58 7.22
C ILE A 5 -4.14 -4.16 5.82
N GLY A 6 -4.98 -3.39 5.14
CA GLY A 6 -4.59 -2.69 3.91
C GLY A 6 -4.01 -1.33 4.24
N ILE A 7 -2.95 -0.90 3.55
CA ILE A 7 -2.40 0.46 3.71
C ILE A 7 -2.25 1.18 2.36
N SER A 8 -2.52 2.47 2.36
CA SER A 8 -2.19 3.39 1.25
C SER A 8 -1.68 4.72 1.81
N LEU A 9 -0.78 5.37 1.07
CA LEU A 9 -0.36 6.74 1.35
C LEU A 9 -0.97 7.65 0.29
N GLU A 10 -1.60 8.74 0.71
CA GLU A 10 -2.18 9.72 -0.22
C GLU A 10 -1.49 11.08 -0.06
N SER A 11 -1.07 11.64 -1.19
CA SER A 11 -0.46 12.97 -1.29
C SER A 11 -0.49 13.43 -2.75
N PRO A 12 -0.54 14.75 -3.03
CA PRO A 12 -0.35 15.26 -4.39
C PRO A 12 0.99 14.84 -5.01
N LYS A 13 2.02 14.65 -4.17
CA LYS A 13 3.33 14.09 -4.52
C LYS A 13 3.86 13.28 -3.32
N ILE A 14 4.42 12.10 -3.59
CA ILE A 14 5.13 11.28 -2.61
C ILE A 14 6.60 11.25 -3.05
N ARG A 15 7.53 11.71 -2.21
CA ARG A 15 8.96 11.80 -2.52
C ARG A 15 9.80 11.49 -1.28
N ARG A 16 11.05 11.07 -1.49
CA ARG A 16 12.00 10.64 -0.43
C ARG A 16 12.29 11.68 0.68
N ASN A 17 11.87 12.93 0.52
CA ASN A 17 12.02 14.00 1.51
C ASN A 17 10.73 14.85 1.69
N GLU A 18 9.60 14.39 1.17
CA GLU A 18 8.32 15.08 1.31
C GLU A 18 7.37 14.21 2.14
N THR A 19 6.76 14.81 3.15
CA THR A 19 5.73 14.15 3.94
C THR A 19 4.52 13.82 3.07
N PHE A 20 3.88 12.70 3.34
CA PHE A 20 2.59 12.40 2.74
C PHE A 20 1.47 13.01 3.60
N HIS A 21 0.30 13.26 2.99
CA HIS A 21 -0.77 13.98 3.68
C HIS A 21 -1.64 13.04 4.51
N TRP A 22 -1.97 11.88 3.96
CA TRP A 22 -2.85 10.92 4.62
C TRP A 22 -2.26 9.52 4.64
N LEU A 23 -2.33 8.87 5.80
CA LEU A 23 -2.17 7.42 5.93
C LEU A 23 -3.56 6.81 5.97
N CYS A 24 -3.88 5.98 4.98
CA CYS A 24 -5.09 5.19 4.94
C CYS A 24 -4.80 3.79 5.50
N ILE A 25 -5.55 3.36 6.52
CA ILE A 25 -5.49 2.00 7.05
C ILE A 25 -6.87 1.36 6.92
N ALA A 26 -6.97 0.31 6.12
CA ALA A 26 -8.18 -0.47 5.95
C ALA A 26 -8.12 -1.75 6.79
N THR A 27 -9.21 -2.06 7.47
CA THR A 27 -9.45 -3.33 8.16
C THR A 27 -10.60 -4.07 7.47
N SER A 28 -10.98 -5.23 7.98
CA SER A 28 -12.11 -6.00 7.45
C SER A 28 -13.47 -5.26 7.50
N CYS A 29 -13.62 -4.25 8.37
CA CYS A 29 -14.92 -3.59 8.59
C CYS A 29 -14.90 -2.07 8.51
N CYS A 30 -13.72 -1.44 8.53
CA CYS A 30 -13.61 0.01 8.48
C CYS A 30 -12.29 0.48 7.86
N THR A 31 -12.33 1.71 7.35
CA THR A 31 -11.15 2.43 6.85
C THR A 31 -10.91 3.66 7.71
N PHE A 32 -9.69 3.80 8.20
CA PHE A 32 -9.20 4.97 8.91
C PHE A 32 -8.40 5.85 7.97
N LEU A 33 -8.72 7.14 7.95
CA LEU A 33 -7.92 8.17 7.30
C LEU A 33 -7.24 9.00 8.38
N ILE A 34 -5.92 8.94 8.42
CA ILE A 34 -5.10 9.63 9.43
C ILE A 34 -4.40 10.80 8.75
N ASP A 35 -4.69 12.01 9.22
CA ASP A 35 -4.08 13.25 8.72
C ASP A 35 -2.64 13.39 9.25
N ILE A 36 -1.69 12.85 8.49
CA ILE A 36 -0.26 12.92 8.81
C ILE A 36 0.31 14.31 8.50
N PHE A 37 -0.33 15.09 7.61
CA PHE A 37 0.08 16.47 7.37
C PHE A 37 -0.04 17.32 8.64
N THR A 38 -1.17 17.21 9.35
CA THR A 38 -1.39 17.95 10.60
C THR A 38 -0.67 17.32 11.78
N LEU A 39 -0.68 15.99 11.90
CA LEU A 39 -0.12 15.30 13.07
C LEU A 39 1.41 15.15 13.04
N GLY A 40 2.01 15.15 11.84
CA GLY A 40 3.44 14.95 11.65
C GLY A 40 3.97 13.65 12.26
N GLU A 41 5.23 13.67 12.70
CA GLU A 41 5.89 12.51 13.34
C GLU A 41 5.19 12.04 14.62
N TYR A 42 4.44 12.92 15.30
CA TYR A 42 3.77 12.59 16.56
C TYR A 42 2.77 11.43 16.39
N ALA A 43 2.12 11.31 15.22
CA ALA A 43 1.23 10.21 14.90
C ALA A 43 1.92 8.84 15.05
N PHE A 44 3.19 8.76 14.65
CA PHE A 44 4.00 7.54 14.71
C PHE A 44 4.40 7.16 16.13
N THR A 45 4.53 8.14 17.02
CA THR A 45 4.80 7.91 18.46
C THR A 45 3.58 7.38 19.24
N LYS A 46 2.39 7.37 18.62
CA LYS A 46 1.11 7.01 19.25
C LYS A 46 0.53 5.69 18.75
N GLY A 47 1.38 4.78 18.30
CA GLY A 47 1.00 3.41 17.97
C GLY A 47 0.97 3.08 16.48
N ILE A 48 0.97 4.07 15.59
CA ILE A 48 1.05 3.80 14.14
C ILE A 48 2.36 3.05 13.82
N LYS A 49 3.48 3.49 14.40
CA LYS A 49 4.77 2.81 14.21
C LYS A 49 4.71 1.36 14.69
N ASP A 50 4.13 1.12 15.86
CA ASP A 50 4.00 -0.22 16.44
C ASP A 50 3.20 -1.14 15.49
N ILE A 51 2.09 -0.67 14.92
CA ILE A 51 1.30 -1.43 13.96
C ILE A 51 2.11 -1.73 12.69
N LEU A 52 2.79 -0.72 12.12
CA LEU A 52 3.54 -0.86 10.87
C LEU A 52 4.81 -1.74 11.01
N GLU A 53 5.40 -1.79 12.20
CA GLU A 53 6.58 -2.60 12.52
C GLU A 53 6.24 -4.00 13.08
N ASP A 54 5.00 -4.26 13.51
CA ASP A 54 4.62 -5.56 14.10
C ASP A 54 4.67 -6.70 13.06
N PRO A 55 5.54 -7.71 13.22
CA PRO A 55 5.64 -8.84 12.29
C PRO A 55 4.41 -9.77 12.31
N LYS A 56 3.52 -9.65 13.29
CA LYS A 56 2.29 -10.46 13.39
C LYS A 56 1.15 -9.90 12.55
N ILE A 57 1.22 -8.62 12.18
CA ILE A 57 0.20 -7.95 11.36
C ILE A 57 0.73 -7.89 9.93
N GLU A 58 0.03 -8.50 8.99
CA GLU A 58 0.34 -8.41 7.55
C GLU A 58 -0.18 -7.10 6.97
N LYS A 59 0.67 -6.38 6.23
CA LYS A 59 0.32 -5.13 5.56
C LYS A 59 0.16 -5.40 4.08
N VAL A 60 -1.09 -5.41 3.63
CA VAL A 60 -1.43 -5.50 2.22
C VAL A 60 -1.19 -4.14 1.57
N VAL A 61 -0.30 -4.11 0.58
CA VAL A 61 0.06 -2.91 -0.18
C VAL A 61 -0.02 -3.24 -1.67
N HIS A 62 -0.30 -2.25 -2.49
CA HIS A 62 -0.02 -2.36 -3.91
C HIS A 62 1.18 -1.49 -4.22
N ASP A 63 2.28 -2.09 -4.69
CA ASP A 63 3.54 -1.41 -4.95
C ASP A 63 4.12 -0.73 -3.69
N SER A 64 4.77 -1.53 -2.83
CA SER A 64 5.24 -1.05 -1.53
C SER A 64 6.50 -0.18 -1.59
N ARG A 65 7.05 0.09 -2.78
CA ARG A 65 8.37 0.75 -2.93
C ARG A 65 8.35 2.17 -2.38
N GLU A 66 7.44 3.01 -2.85
CA GLU A 66 7.32 4.40 -2.41
C GLU A 66 6.84 4.50 -0.96
N VAL A 67 5.93 3.60 -0.55
CA VAL A 67 5.41 3.53 0.82
C VAL A 67 6.53 3.23 1.81
N SER A 68 7.33 2.19 1.55
CA SER A 68 8.44 1.81 2.41
C SER A 68 9.53 2.88 2.46
N ASP A 69 9.85 3.49 1.33
CA ASP A 69 10.88 4.53 1.24
C ASP A 69 10.50 5.76 2.07
N CYS A 70 9.26 6.24 1.90
CA CYS A 70 8.74 7.40 2.61
C CYS A 70 8.64 7.15 4.13
N LEU A 71 8.09 6.01 4.56
CA LEU A 71 7.98 5.66 5.98
C LEU A 71 9.35 5.61 6.68
N PHE A 72 10.35 5.03 6.01
CA PHE A 72 11.69 4.91 6.59
C PHE A 72 12.40 6.26 6.65
N HIS A 73 12.41 7.01 5.56
CA HIS A 73 13.19 8.25 5.47
C HIS A 73 12.53 9.44 6.17
N CYS A 74 11.20 9.55 6.13
CA CYS A 74 10.49 10.70 6.70
C CYS A 74 10.06 10.48 8.16
N TYR A 75 9.88 9.22 8.60
CA TYR A 75 9.30 8.93 9.92
C TYR A 75 10.05 7.85 10.70
N ASN A 76 11.23 7.41 10.21
CA ASN A 76 12.05 6.37 10.83
C ASN A 76 11.21 5.12 11.22
N THR A 77 10.31 4.72 10.33
CA THR A 77 9.37 3.62 10.54
C THR A 77 9.63 2.54 9.48
N LYS A 78 9.91 1.32 9.93
CA LYS A 78 10.16 0.19 9.04
C LYS A 78 8.86 -0.52 8.73
N LEU A 79 8.51 -0.63 7.45
CA LEU A 79 7.35 -1.42 7.05
C LEU A 79 7.72 -2.92 7.09
N VAL A 80 7.08 -3.67 7.99
CA VAL A 80 7.38 -5.10 8.24
C VAL A 80 6.18 -5.98 7.90
N ASN A 81 6.43 -7.20 7.41
CA ASN A 81 5.43 -8.20 7.03
C ASN A 81 4.45 -7.69 5.95
N VAL A 82 5.00 -7.44 4.76
CA VAL A 82 4.26 -6.86 3.63
C VAL A 82 3.78 -7.95 2.68
N PHE A 83 2.49 -7.91 2.36
CA PHE A 83 1.93 -8.62 1.20
C PHE A 83 1.75 -7.62 0.05
N ASP A 84 2.65 -7.65 -0.93
CA ASP A 84 2.58 -6.77 -2.10
C ASP A 84 1.75 -7.41 -3.21
N THR A 85 0.57 -6.84 -3.46
CA THR A 85 -0.37 -7.32 -4.48
C THR A 85 0.15 -7.17 -5.92
N GLN A 86 1.06 -6.23 -6.19
CA GLN A 86 1.69 -6.06 -7.50
C GLN A 86 2.71 -7.17 -7.76
N VAL A 87 3.48 -7.54 -6.73
CA VAL A 87 4.40 -8.69 -6.79
C VAL A 87 3.61 -10.00 -6.92
N ALA A 88 2.50 -10.14 -6.19
CA ALA A 88 1.62 -11.30 -6.31
C ALA A 88 1.06 -11.45 -7.73
N ASP A 89 0.54 -10.37 -8.33
CA ASP A 89 0.08 -10.37 -9.73
C ASP A 89 1.19 -10.78 -10.70
N TYR A 90 2.39 -10.22 -10.54
CA TYR A 90 3.55 -10.55 -11.37
C TYR A 90 3.88 -12.06 -11.30
N ILE A 91 3.89 -12.64 -10.10
CA ILE A 91 4.16 -14.07 -9.90
C ILE A 91 3.07 -14.93 -10.55
N ILE A 92 1.80 -14.60 -10.35
CA ILE A 92 0.65 -15.30 -10.95
C ILE A 92 0.75 -15.28 -12.48
N ASN A 93 0.99 -14.11 -13.06
CA ASN A 93 1.10 -13.97 -14.51
C ASN A 93 2.30 -14.73 -15.06
N ARG A 94 3.46 -14.69 -14.38
CA ARG A 94 4.64 -15.48 -14.76
C ARG A 94 4.36 -16.99 -14.76
N GLN A 95 3.61 -17.50 -13.78
CA GLN A 95 3.23 -18.91 -13.71
C GLN A 95 2.24 -19.32 -14.81
N ARG A 96 1.38 -18.39 -15.26
CA ARG A 96 0.43 -18.62 -16.36
C ARG A 96 1.11 -18.66 -17.73
N THR A 97 2.23 -17.95 -17.92
CA THR A 97 2.98 -17.96 -19.17
C THR A 97 3.72 -19.30 -19.33
N LYS A 98 3.29 -20.12 -20.29
CA LYS A 98 3.84 -21.49 -20.54
C LYS A 98 5.36 -21.53 -20.74
N ASP A 99 5.96 -20.42 -21.18
CA ASP A 99 7.39 -20.32 -21.49
C ASP A 99 8.22 -19.74 -20.33
N GLY A 100 7.61 -19.38 -19.18
CA GLY A 100 8.31 -18.73 -18.07
C GLY A 100 8.89 -17.35 -18.41
N LYS A 101 8.44 -16.73 -19.52
CA LYS A 101 8.91 -15.43 -20.00
C LYS A 101 8.73 -14.35 -18.95
N ILE A 102 9.77 -13.53 -18.77
CA ILE A 102 9.76 -12.34 -17.92
C ILE A 102 8.86 -11.30 -18.56
N ILE A 103 7.84 -10.85 -17.84
CA ILE A 103 7.00 -9.73 -18.24
C ILE A 103 7.75 -8.44 -17.86
N PRO A 104 8.03 -7.52 -18.79
CA PRO A 104 8.87 -6.35 -18.52
C PRO A 104 8.11 -5.21 -17.82
N TYR A 105 6.86 -5.46 -17.40
CA TYR A 105 6.00 -4.48 -16.76
C TYR A 105 5.18 -5.13 -15.64
N VAL A 106 4.71 -4.29 -14.74
CA VAL A 106 3.82 -4.63 -13.63
C VAL A 106 2.47 -3.94 -13.82
N GLN A 107 1.40 -4.54 -13.31
CA GLN A 107 0.07 -3.97 -13.43
C GLN A 107 -0.16 -2.90 -12.35
N PRO A 108 -0.78 -1.76 -12.71
CA PRO A 108 -1.24 -0.80 -11.71
C PRO A 108 -2.46 -1.33 -10.95
N LEU A 109 -2.76 -0.72 -9.80
CA LEU A 109 -3.81 -1.16 -8.89
C LEU A 109 -5.18 -1.28 -9.58
N ASN A 110 -5.56 -0.30 -10.40
CA ASN A 110 -6.83 -0.31 -11.13
C ASN A 110 -6.95 -1.51 -12.10
N SER A 111 -5.87 -1.89 -12.78
CA SER A 111 -5.86 -3.10 -13.62
C SER A 111 -6.08 -4.35 -12.77
N CYS A 112 -5.42 -4.45 -11.62
CA CYS A 112 -5.61 -5.58 -10.70
C CYS A 112 -7.04 -5.62 -10.12
N LEU A 113 -7.60 -4.49 -9.71
CA LEU A 113 -8.97 -4.41 -9.20
C LEU A 113 -10.00 -4.83 -10.25
N SER A 114 -9.82 -4.40 -11.49
CA SER A 114 -10.66 -4.84 -12.61
C SER A 114 -10.52 -6.35 -12.85
N HIS A 115 -9.29 -6.86 -12.93
CA HIS A 115 -9.02 -8.27 -13.26
C HIS A 115 -9.47 -9.26 -12.17
N TYR A 116 -9.14 -9.00 -10.90
CA TYR A 116 -9.35 -9.95 -9.80
C TYR A 116 -10.70 -9.78 -9.11
N LEU A 117 -11.27 -8.58 -9.09
CA LEU A 117 -12.48 -8.26 -8.33
C LEU A 117 -13.65 -7.80 -9.21
N ASN A 118 -13.45 -7.67 -10.52
CA ASN A 118 -14.46 -7.13 -11.46
C ASN A 118 -15.02 -5.78 -11.00
N VAL A 119 -14.17 -4.92 -10.41
CA VAL A 119 -14.59 -3.58 -9.99
C VAL A 119 -14.99 -2.77 -11.24
N PRO A 120 -16.21 -2.19 -11.27
CA PRO A 120 -16.66 -1.39 -12.40
C PRO A 120 -15.79 -0.16 -12.65
N GLU A 121 -15.64 0.21 -13.92
CA GLU A 121 -14.73 1.28 -14.37
C GLU A 121 -15.04 2.63 -13.71
N GLU A 122 -16.30 2.91 -13.44
CA GLU A 122 -16.76 4.13 -12.78
C GLU A 122 -16.23 4.33 -11.35
N PHE A 123 -15.77 3.25 -10.70
CA PHE A 123 -15.15 3.29 -9.37
C PHE A 123 -13.62 3.31 -9.41
N LEU A 124 -13.01 2.98 -10.56
CA LEU A 124 -11.55 2.90 -10.71
C LEU A 124 -10.91 4.23 -11.04
N PHE A 125 -11.65 5.12 -11.71
CA PHE A 125 -11.14 6.39 -12.17
C PHE A 125 -11.91 7.54 -11.51
N ARG A 126 -11.20 8.45 -10.85
CA ARG A 126 -11.80 9.74 -10.46
C ARG A 126 -12.18 10.49 -11.75
N ARG A 127 -13.47 10.80 -11.91
CA ARG A 127 -13.89 11.82 -12.88
C ARG A 127 -13.17 13.12 -12.53
N LYS A 128 -12.39 13.63 -13.48
CA LYS A 128 -11.79 14.96 -13.40
C LYS A 128 -12.87 16.03 -13.41
#